data_AF-A0A3B9AQN4-F1
#
_entry.id   AF-A0A3B9AQN4-F1
#
_cell.length_a   1.000
_cell.length_b   1.000
_cell.length_c   1.000
_cell.angle_alpha   90.00
_cell.angle_beta   90.00
_cell.angle_gamma   90.00
#
_symmetry.space_group_name_H-M   'P 1'
#
loop_
_entity.id
_entity.type
_entity.pdbx_description
1 polymer ?
#
loop_
_entity_poly.entity_id
_entity_poly.type
_entity_poly.pdbx_seq_one_letter_code
_entity_poly.pdbx_strand_id
1 'polypeptide(L)' 'MSLVLLLTLMVGIAQYFVAHQFNDGKMGQKVYGGILLGMAIPSILIGGVMRLFRPNLQRYFAITAGICIVSGLFLLLL' A
#
# COMPACT_ATOMS: atom_id res chain seq x y z
N MET A 1 9.64 -0.57 20.14
CA MET A 1 10.36 -0.43 18.86
C MET A 1 10.41 -1.74 18.07
N SER A 2 10.63 -2.89 18.70
CA SER A 2 10.73 -4.20 18.02
C SER A 2 9.50 -4.63 17.22
N LEU A 3 8.28 -4.32 17.70
CA LEU A 3 7.03 -4.64 16.98
C LEU A 3 6.93 -3.92 15.63
N VAL A 4 7.28 -2.63 15.60
CA VAL A 4 7.26 -1.82 14.37
C VAL A 4 8.30 -2.34 13.39
N LEU A 5 9.49 -2.69 13.89
CA LEU A 5 10.57 -3.23 13.05
C LEU A 5 10.19 -4.57 12.42
N LEU A 6 9.56 -5.47 13.19
CA LEU A 6 9.04 -6.75 12.69
C LEU A 6 7.94 -6.55 11.63
N LEU A 7 7.01 -5.64 11.87
CA LEU A 7 5.95 -5.28 10.92
C LEU A 7 6.53 -4.72 9.62
N THR A 8 7.51 -3.81 9.70
CA THR A 8 8.19 -3.26 8.52
C THR A 8 8.88 -4.37 7.72
N LEU A 9 9.52 -5.32 8.40
CA LEU A 9 10.22 -6.43 7.78
C LEU A 9 9.25 -7.39 7.07
N MET A 10 8.14 -7.75 7.73
CA MET A 10 7.08 -8.56 7.10
C MET A 10 6.45 -7.88 5.90
N VAL A 11 6.16 -6.57 5.99
CA VAL A 11 5.58 -5.81 4.88
C VAL A 11 6.58 -5.73 3.72
N GLY A 12 7.86 -5.51 3.99
CA GLY A 12 8.90 -5.50 2.96
C GLY A 12 9.05 -6.84 2.24
N ILE A 13 9.03 -7.96 2.97
CA ILE A 13 9.06 -9.30 2.38
C ILE A 13 7.82 -9.56 1.52
N ALA A 14 6.63 -9.18 2.01
CA ALA A 14 5.40 -9.33 1.26
C ALA A 14 5.42 -8.52 -0.04
N GLN A 15 5.91 -7.28 0.00
CA GLN A 15 6.06 -6.43 -1.19
C GLN A 15 7.05 -7.03 -2.20
N TYR A 16 8.19 -7.54 -1.73
CA TYR A 16 9.17 -8.22 -2.59
C TYR A 16 8.55 -9.44 -3.29
N PHE A 17 7.78 -10.26 -2.56
CA PHE A 17 7.10 -11.41 -3.13
C PHE A 17 6.08 -11.04 -4.20
N VAL A 18 5.28 -10.00 -3.97
CA VAL A 18 4.30 -9.50 -4.94
C VAL A 18 5.01 -8.95 -6.18
N ALA A 19 6.11 -8.21 -6.01
CA ALA A 19 6.92 -7.70 -7.12
C ALA A 19 7.57 -8.83 -7.92
N HIS A 20 8.07 -9.88 -7.25
CA HIS A 20 8.63 -11.06 -7.91
C HIS A 20 7.57 -11.83 -8.70
N GLN A 21 6.37 -12.03 -8.15
CA GLN A 21 5.29 -12.70 -8.88
C GLN A 21 4.77 -11.88 -10.07
N PHE A 22 4.82 -10.55 -9.97
CA PHE A 22 4.55 -9.66 -11.10
C PHE A 22 5.62 -9.78 -12.19
N ASN A 23 6.91 -9.77 -11.82
CA ASN A 23 8.02 -9.89 -12.76
C ASN A 23 8.09 -11.26 -13.45
N ASP A 24 7.72 -12.32 -12.75
CA ASP A 24 7.59 -13.68 -13.31
C ASP A 24 6.39 -13.82 -14.28
N GLY A 25 5.58 -12.77 -14.46
CA GLY A 25 4.37 -12.80 -15.30
C GLY A 25 3.23 -13.66 -14.73
N LYS A 26 3.38 -14.17 -13.50
CA LYS A 26 2.37 -15.01 -12.81
C LYS A 26 1.20 -14.18 -12.28
N MET A 27 1.40 -12.88 -12.07
CA MET A 27 0.33 -11.93 -11.74
C MET A 27 0.07 -11.00 -12.93
N GLY A 28 -1.17 -10.99 -13.41
CA GLY A 28 -1.60 -10.04 -14.43
C GLY A 28 -1.60 -8.61 -13.90
N GLN A 29 -1.35 -7.64 -14.79
CA GLN A 29 -1.27 -6.21 -14.48
C GLN A 29 -2.47 -5.68 -13.69
N LYS A 30 -3.66 -6.14 -14.05
CA LYS A 30 -4.92 -5.79 -13.37
C LYS A 30 -4.99 -6.32 -11.93
N VAL A 31 -4.36 -7.46 -11.64
CA VAL A 31 -4.31 -8.03 -10.27
C VAL A 31 -3.39 -7.18 -9.39
N TYR A 32 -2.24 -6.77 -9.91
CA TYR A 32 -1.32 -5.89 -9.18
C TYR A 32 -1.95 -4.50 -8.93
N GLY A 33 -2.64 -3.94 -9.93
CA GLY A 33 -3.44 -2.72 -9.76
C GLY A 33 -4.54 -2.85 -8.69
N GLY A 34 -5.20 -4.01 -8.65
CA GLY A 34 -6.19 -4.35 -7.61
C GLY A 34 -5.59 -4.43 -6.20
N ILE A 35 -4.39 -5.01 -6.05
CA ILE A 35 -3.66 -5.07 -4.77
C ILE A 35 -3.32 -3.64 -4.29
N LEU A 36 -2.83 -2.78 -5.18
CA LEU A 36 -2.52 -1.39 -4.86
C LEU A 36 -3.76 -0.60 -4.42
N LEU A 37 -4.88 -0.76 -5.12
CA LEU A 37 -6.16 -0.16 -4.70
C LEU A 37 -6.61 -0.72 -3.33
N GLY A 38 -6.43 -2.02 -3.10
CA GLY A 38 -6.70 -2.64 -1.82
C GLY A 38 -5.88 -2.03 -0.67
N MET A 39 -4.62 -1.66 -0.91
CA MET A 39 -3.76 -1.00 0.08
C MET A 39 -4.13 0.47 0.36
N ALA A 40 -4.91 1.11 -0.51
CA ALA A 40 -5.42 2.46 -0.25
C ALA A 40 -6.45 2.48 0.90
N ILE A 41 -7.26 1.41 1.03
CA ILE A 41 -8.30 1.30 2.06
C ILE A 41 -7.72 1.39 3.48
N PRO A 42 -6.78 0.52 3.91
CA PRO A 42 -6.18 0.62 5.24
C PRO A 42 -5.44 1.94 5.43
N SER A 43 -4.85 2.51 4.38
CA SER A 43 -4.17 3.81 4.45
C SER A 43 -5.15 4.96 4.76
N ILE A 44 -6.35 4.94 4.17
CA ILE A 44 -7.43 5.91 4.47
C ILE A 44 -7.98 5.68 5.88
N LEU A 45 -8.20 4.42 6.27
CA LEU A 45 -8.78 4.05 7.56
C LEU A 45 -7.84 4.41 8.72
N ILE A 46 -6.56 4.05 8.61
CA ILE A 46 -5.51 4.41 9.57
C ILE A 46 -5.30 5.93 9.58
N GLY A 47 -5.27 6.58 8.40
CA GLY A 47 -5.19 8.03 8.29
C GLY A 47 -6.37 8.75 8.98
N GLY A 48 -7.58 8.21 8.85
CA GLY A 48 -8.79 8.70 9.52
C GLY A 48 -8.69 8.61 11.04
N VAL A 49 -8.22 7.47 11.56
CA VAL A 49 -7.97 7.31 13.02
C VAL A 49 -6.85 8.25 13.49
N MET A 50 -5.78 8.38 12.71
CA MET A 50 -4.64 9.26 13.05
C MET A 50 -4.99 10.75 13.05
N ARG A 51 -6.05 11.17 12.35
CA ARG A 51 -6.58 12.54 12.45
C ARG A 51 -6.94 12.92 13.89
N LEU A 52 -7.36 11.94 14.70
CA LEU A 52 -7.75 12.16 16.10
C LEU A 52 -6.54 12.23 17.05
N PHE A 53 -5.47 11.49 16.77
CA PHE A 53 -4.33 11.33 17.69
C PHE A 53 -3.09 12.14 17.29
N ARG A 54 -2.75 12.20 16.00
CA ARG A 54 -1.56 12.90 15.47
C ARG A 54 -1.80 13.40 14.04
N PRO A 55 -2.31 14.62 13.84
CA PRO A 55 -2.64 15.16 12.53
C PRO A 55 -1.44 15.34 11.59
N ASN A 56 -0.22 15.49 12.14
CA ASN A 56 1.00 15.54 11.31
C ASN A 56 1.31 14.19 10.63
N LEU A 57 0.94 13.07 11.26
CA LEU A 57 1.13 11.73 10.69
C LEU A 57 0.08 11.40 9.62
N GLN A 58 -1.13 11.95 9.74
CA GLN A 58 -2.20 11.79 8.76
C GLN A 58 -1.76 12.16 7.33
N ARG A 59 -0.94 13.20 7.17
CA ARG A 59 -0.45 13.65 5.86
C ARG A 59 0.32 12.55 5.13
N TYR A 60 1.18 11.80 5.84
CA TYR A 60 1.93 10.71 5.24
C TYR A 60 1.01 9.59 4.75
N PHE A 61 0.03 9.18 5.57
CA PHE A 61 -0.96 8.17 5.16
C PHE A 61 -1.86 8.63 4.01
N ALA A 62 -2.22 9.91 3.96
CA ALA A 62 -2.97 10.48 2.84
C ALA A 62 -2.17 10.47 1.54
N ILE A 63 -0.88 10.78 1.60
CA ILE A 63 0.03 10.70 0.44
C ILE A 63 0.16 9.25 -0.03
N THR A 64 0.39 8.30 0.89
CA THR A 64 0.49 6.87 0.55
C THR A 64 -0.80 6.34 -0.07
N ALA A 65 -1.97 6.71 0.48
CA ALA A 65 -3.26 6.37 -0.11
C ALA A 65 -3.40 6.94 -1.53
N GLY A 66 -3.00 8.20 -1.74
CA GLY A 66 -2.98 8.82 -3.06
C GLY A 66 -2.10 8.07 -4.05
N ILE A 67 -0.87 7.72 -3.67
CA ILE A 67 0.05 6.96 -4.52
C ILE A 67 -0.53 5.59 -4.87
N CYS A 68 -1.07 4.86 -3.89
CA CYS A 68 -1.73 3.57 -4.10
C CYS A 68 -2.92 3.66 -5.06
N ILE A 69 -3.75 4.70 -4.93
CA ILE A 69 -4.90 4.94 -5.82
C ILE A 69 -4.42 5.25 -7.24
N VAL A 70 -3.50 6.20 -7.40
CA VAL A 70 -3.01 6.64 -8.71
C VAL A 70 -2.30 5.50 -9.45
N SER A 71 -1.36 4.82 -8.79
CA SER A 71 -0.65 3.69 -9.38
C SER A 71 -1.56 2.48 -9.63
N GLY A 72 -2.50 2.19 -8.73
CA GLY A 72 -3.46 1.11 -8.89
C GLY A 72 -4.43 1.34 -10.05
N LEU A 73 -4.98 2.55 -10.19
CA LEU A 73 -5.83 2.94 -11.31
C LEU A 73 -5.07 2.93 -12.63
N PHE A 74 -3.84 3.46 -12.65
CA PHE A 74 -3.00 3.47 -13.85
C PHE A 74 -2.77 2.06 -14.38
N LEU A 75 -2.44 1.10 -13.51
CA LEU A 75 -2.20 -0.29 -13.89
C LEU A 75 -3.47 -1.08 -14.23
N LEU A 76 -4.64 -0.63 -13.77
CA LEU A 76 -5.93 -1.24 -14.14
C LEU A 76 -6.46 -0.76 -15.48
N LEU A 77 -6.17 0.50 -15.84
CA LEU A 77 -6.64 1.14 -17.07
C LEU A 77 -5.74 0.85 -18.28
N LEU A 78 -4.47 0.51 -18.03
CA LEU A 78 -3.46 0.13 -19.04
C LEU A 78 -3.47 -1.39 -19.29
#